data_AF-A0A7W1YG91-F1
#
_entry.id   AF-A0A7W1YG91-F1
#
_cell.length_a   1.000
_cell.length_b   1.000
_cell.length_c   1.000
_cell.angle_alpha   90.00
_cell.angle_beta   90.00
_cell.angle_gamma   90.00
#
_symmetry.space_group_name_H-M   'P 1'
#
loop_
_entity.id
_entity.type
_entity.pdbx_description
1 polymer ?
#
loop_
_entity_poly.entity_id
_entity_poly.type
_entity_poly.pdbx_seq_one_letter_code
_entity_poly.pdbx_strand_id
1 'polypeptide(L)'
;MEANWKQQIANLVKTANHRILATWAGNCAEHVLPYFEARYPHENRPRLAIEASRAWVRGEITVGTARDAAFAAHAAARDVLTDTTSCHIARATGHAAATAHVPTHAIHAANYAEKAIPTESIWQYEELKRLLTN
;
A
#
# COMPACT_ATOMS: atom_id res chain seq x y z
N MET A 1 20.42 -1.59 20.30
CA MET A 1 20.55 -1.60 18.82
C MET A 1 19.16 -1.42 18.25
N GLU A 2 18.90 -0.33 17.54
CA GLU A 2 17.63 -0.18 16.84
C GLU A 2 17.53 -1.25 15.76
N ALA A 3 16.42 -1.98 15.72
CA ALA A 3 16.18 -2.96 14.68
C ALA A 3 16.06 -2.25 13.33
N ASN A 4 16.85 -2.67 12.34
CA ASN A 4 16.73 -2.17 10.98
C ASN A 4 15.52 -2.84 10.29
N TRP A 5 14.32 -2.36 10.62
CA TRP A 5 13.05 -2.91 10.11
C TRP A 5 12.99 -2.92 8.59
N LYS A 6 13.54 -1.89 7.93
CA LYS A 6 13.61 -1.82 6.46
C LYS A 6 14.36 -3.01 5.86
N GLN A 7 15.53 -3.33 6.42
CA GLN A 7 16.31 -4.47 5.94
C GLN A 7 15.59 -5.80 6.19
N GLN A 8 14.90 -5.93 7.33
CA GLN A 8 14.15 -7.14 7.66
C GLN A 8 12.93 -7.32 6.74
N ILE A 9 12.16 -6.25 6.50
CA ILE A 9 11.06 -6.24 5.51
C ILE A 9 11.59 -6.59 4.12
N ALA A 10 12.69 -5.97 3.69
CA ALA A 10 13.27 -6.24 2.37
C ALA A 10 13.70 -7.71 2.19
N ASN A 11 14.09 -8.39 3.27
CA ASN A 11 14.40 -9.82 3.23
C ASN A 11 13.14 -10.68 3.16
N LEU A 12 12.12 -10.39 3.97
CA LEU A 12 10.84 -11.12 3.97
C LEU A 12 10.05 -10.96 2.66
N VAL A 13 10.11 -9.78 2.04
CA VAL A 13 9.44 -9.53 0.74
C VAL A 13 9.97 -10.48 -0.35
N LYS A 14 11.25 -10.89 -0.28
CA LYS A 14 11.83 -11.82 -1.26
C LYS A 14 11.31 -13.25 -1.12
N THR A 15 10.77 -13.61 0.04
CA THR A 15 10.24 -14.97 0.31
C THR A 15 8.73 -15.05 0.11
N ALA A 16 8.05 -13.91 0.02
CA ALA A 16 6.60 -13.84 -0.16
C ALA A 16 6.18 -14.06 -1.62
N ASN A 17 5.08 -14.79 -1.81
CA ASN A 17 4.46 -14.89 -3.13
C ASN A 17 3.69 -13.61 -3.50
N HIS A 18 3.32 -13.49 -4.78
CA HIS A 18 2.68 -12.29 -5.32
C HIS A 18 1.37 -11.91 -4.63
N ARG A 19 0.51 -12.88 -4.29
CA ARG A 19 -0.75 -12.60 -3.59
C ARG A 19 -0.51 -12.15 -2.15
N ILE A 20 0.45 -12.75 -1.43
CA ILE A 20 0.87 -12.29 -0.10
C ILE A 20 1.37 -10.84 -0.18
N LEU A 21 2.21 -10.51 -1.17
CA LEU A 21 2.72 -9.16 -1.36
C LEU A 21 1.62 -8.15 -1.67
N ALA A 22 0.61 -8.50 -2.47
CA ALA A 22 -0.53 -7.64 -2.74
C ALA A 22 -1.40 -7.43 -1.50
N THR A 23 -1.68 -8.48 -0.74
CA THR A 23 -2.39 -8.40 0.55
C THR A 23 -1.65 -7.49 1.53
N TRP A 24 -0.34 -7.72 1.70
CA TRP A 24 0.50 -6.93 2.59
C TRP A 24 0.54 -5.46 2.17
N ALA A 25 0.73 -5.17 0.88
CA ALA A 25 0.73 -3.81 0.36
C ALA A 25 -0.62 -3.09 0.61
N GLY A 26 -1.74 -3.79 0.41
CA GLY A 26 -3.07 -3.29 0.74
C GLY A 26 -3.23 -2.98 2.23
N ASN A 27 -2.73 -3.85 3.10
CA ASN A 27 -2.80 -3.67 4.55
C ASN A 27 -1.92 -2.48 5.01
N CYS A 28 -0.70 -2.34 4.48
CA CYS A 28 0.16 -1.17 4.72
C CYS A 28 -0.52 0.15 4.31
N ALA A 29 -1.17 0.16 3.16
CA ALA A 29 -1.88 1.34 2.67
C ALA A 29 -3.16 1.63 3.48
N GLU A 30 -3.90 0.60 3.89
CA GLU A 30 -5.11 0.73 4.69
C GLU A 30 -4.80 1.25 6.11
N HIS A 31 -3.69 0.84 6.73
CA HIS A 31 -3.34 1.25 8.09
C HIS A 31 -3.17 2.77 8.22
N VAL A 32 -2.68 3.44 7.17
CA VAL A 32 -2.50 4.89 7.12
C VAL A 32 -3.65 5.65 6.43
N LEU A 33 -4.59 4.95 5.80
CA LEU A 33 -5.71 5.56 5.08
C LEU A 33 -6.57 6.51 5.94
N PRO A 34 -6.87 6.22 7.22
CA PRO A 34 -7.73 7.10 8.03
C PRO A 34 -7.22 8.55 8.14
N TYR A 35 -5.91 8.77 8.08
CA TYR A 35 -5.33 10.13 8.09
C TYR A 35 -5.67 10.92 6.82
N PHE A 36 -5.74 10.25 5.67
CA PHE A 36 -6.16 10.87 4.41
C PHE A 36 -7.64 11.20 4.44
N GLU A 37 -8.48 10.25 4.86
CA GLU A 37 -9.94 10.39 4.82
C GLU A 37 -10.48 11.41 5.82
N ALA A 38 -9.80 11.57 6.96
CA ALA A 38 -10.12 12.63 7.90
C ALA A 38 -9.99 14.03 7.27
N ARG A 39 -9.11 14.18 6.28
CA ARG A 39 -8.81 15.46 5.63
C ARG A 39 -9.49 15.63 4.28
N TYR A 40 -9.73 14.54 3.56
CA TYR A 40 -10.38 14.50 2.25
C TYR A 40 -11.53 13.47 2.24
N PRO A 41 -12.61 13.68 3.02
CA PRO A 41 -13.66 12.67 3.23
C PRO A 41 -14.49 12.32 1.99
N HIS A 42 -14.38 13.11 0.93
CA HIS A 42 -15.09 12.90 -0.34
C HIS A 42 -14.18 12.38 -1.45
N GLU A 43 -12.88 12.21 -1.16
CA GLU A 43 -11.90 11.71 -2.12
C GLU A 43 -11.73 10.19 -1.97
N ASN A 44 -12.49 9.43 -2.75
CA ASN A 44 -12.58 7.98 -2.62
C ASN A 44 -11.50 7.21 -3.40
N ARG A 45 -10.75 7.85 -4.31
CA ARG A 45 -9.78 7.15 -5.19
C ARG A 45 -8.75 6.33 -4.39
N PRO A 46 -8.20 6.79 -3.24
CA PRO A 46 -7.28 5.97 -2.44
C PRO A 46 -7.92 4.71 -1.83
N ARG A 47 -9.14 4.81 -1.29
CA ARG A 47 -9.87 3.66 -0.76
C ARG A 47 -10.17 2.62 -1.85
N LEU A 48 -10.64 3.09 -3.01
CA LEU A 48 -10.94 2.24 -4.16
C LEU A 48 -9.70 1.48 -4.67
N ALA A 49 -8.50 2.07 -4.57
CA ALA A 49 -7.26 1.39 -4.93
C ALA A 49 -6.93 0.21 -3.97
N ILE A 50 -7.15 0.38 -2.66
CA ILE A 50 -7.00 -0.73 -1.69
C ILE A 50 -8.02 -1.83 -1.98
N GLU A 51 -9.28 -1.47 -2.22
CA GLU A 51 -10.34 -2.42 -2.56
C GLU A 51 -10.02 -3.19 -3.85
N ALA A 52 -9.49 -2.51 -4.88
CA ALA A 52 -9.05 -3.14 -6.11
C ALA A 52 -7.89 -4.12 -5.88
N SER A 53 -6.89 -3.77 -5.06
CA SER A 53 -5.81 -4.68 -4.66
C SER A 53 -6.37 -5.96 -4.04
N ARG A 54 -7.34 -5.82 -3.12
CA ARG A 54 -8.01 -6.95 -2.45
C ARG A 54 -8.87 -7.78 -3.40
N ALA A 55 -9.63 -7.14 -4.28
CA ALA A 55 -10.43 -7.83 -5.30
C ALA A 55 -9.54 -8.63 -6.25
N TRP A 56 -8.38 -8.09 -6.62
CA TRP A 56 -7.42 -8.83 -7.45
C TRP A 56 -6.84 -10.04 -6.71
N VAL A 57 -6.47 -9.90 -5.42
CA VAL A 57 -6.04 -11.03 -4.59
C VAL A 57 -7.09 -12.14 -4.54
N ARG A 58 -8.38 -11.80 -4.54
CA ARG A 58 -9.51 -12.76 -4.60
C ARG A 58 -9.77 -13.31 -6.00
N GLY A 59 -9.17 -12.75 -7.04
CA GLY A 59 -9.38 -13.15 -8.44
C GLY A 59 -10.65 -12.59 -9.07
N GLU A 60 -11.22 -11.54 -8.48
CA GLU A 60 -12.50 -10.94 -8.92
C GLU A 60 -12.33 -9.93 -10.05
N ILE A 61 -11.15 -9.32 -10.15
CA ILE A 61 -10.85 -8.32 -11.18
C ILE A 61 -9.56 -8.66 -11.92
N THR A 62 -9.45 -8.11 -13.13
CA THR A 62 -8.23 -8.23 -13.94
C THR A 62 -7.12 -7.34 -13.41
N VAL A 63 -5.87 -7.65 -13.81
CA VAL A 63 -4.73 -6.75 -13.59
C VAL A 63 -4.98 -5.36 -14.18
N GLY A 64 -5.66 -5.27 -15.34
CA GLY A 64 -5.99 -3.98 -15.97
C GLY A 64 -6.86 -3.11 -15.08
N THR A 65 -7.95 -3.68 -14.55
CA THR A 65 -8.85 -2.99 -13.62
C THR A 65 -8.13 -2.52 -12.35
N ALA A 66 -7.23 -3.34 -11.79
CA ALA A 66 -6.41 -2.94 -10.65
C ALA A 66 -5.46 -1.78 -10.99
N ARG A 67 -4.87 -1.78 -12.19
CA ARG A 67 -4.01 -0.68 -12.67
C ARG A 67 -4.78 0.62 -12.86
N ASP A 68 -6.02 0.56 -13.34
CA ASP A 68 -6.85 1.76 -13.48
C ASP A 68 -7.10 2.42 -12.12
N ALA A 69 -7.41 1.61 -11.09
CA ALA A 69 -7.53 2.10 -9.71
C ALA A 69 -6.21 2.67 -9.18
N ALA A 70 -5.07 2.05 -9.49
CA ALA A 70 -3.74 2.56 -9.15
C ALA A 70 -3.49 3.95 -9.76
N PHE A 71 -3.81 4.13 -11.04
CA PHE A 71 -3.66 5.42 -11.71
C PHE A 71 -4.58 6.50 -11.12
N ALA A 72 -5.81 6.14 -10.77
CA ALA A 72 -6.75 7.04 -10.11
C ALA A 72 -6.21 7.50 -8.74
N ALA A 73 -5.69 6.60 -7.91
CA ALA A 73 -5.07 6.95 -6.63
C ALA A 73 -3.82 7.83 -6.82
N HIS A 74 -2.98 7.56 -7.82
CA HIS A 74 -1.87 8.44 -8.14
C HIS A 74 -2.33 9.82 -8.63
N ALA A 75 -3.49 9.92 -9.30
CA ALA A 75 -4.11 11.20 -9.64
C ALA A 75 -4.54 11.97 -8.39
N ALA A 76 -5.22 11.30 -7.45
CA ALA A 76 -5.56 11.92 -6.16
C ALA A 76 -4.31 12.45 -5.44
N ALA A 77 -3.19 11.71 -5.47
CA ALA A 77 -1.94 12.18 -4.89
C ALA A 77 -1.39 13.47 -5.54
N ARG A 78 -1.63 13.67 -6.84
CA ARG A 78 -1.23 14.90 -7.57
C ARG A 78 -2.13 16.08 -7.23
N ASP A 79 -3.39 15.81 -6.89
CA ASP A 79 -4.36 16.85 -6.55
C ASP A 79 -4.10 17.44 -5.15
N VAL A 80 -3.36 16.72 -4.29
CA VAL A 80 -3.05 17.13 -2.90
C VAL A 80 -1.56 17.35 -2.64
N LEU A 81 -0.77 17.77 -3.64
CA LEU A 81 0.70 17.91 -3.53
C LEU A 81 1.18 18.82 -2.38
N THR A 82 0.39 19.81 -1.99
CA THR A 82 0.72 20.74 -0.89
C THR A 82 0.54 20.10 0.49
N ASP A 83 -0.20 19.00 0.58
CA ASP A 83 -0.32 18.16 1.76
C ASP A 83 0.52 16.90 1.58
N THR A 84 1.75 16.95 2.09
CA THR A 84 2.75 15.91 1.88
C THR A 84 2.33 14.56 2.47
N THR A 85 1.72 14.55 3.66
CA THR A 85 1.22 13.33 4.31
C THR A 85 0.13 12.69 3.47
N SER A 86 -0.88 13.45 3.06
CA SER A 86 -1.99 12.94 2.25
C SER A 86 -1.52 12.51 0.84
N CYS A 87 -0.57 13.23 0.25
CA CYS A 87 0.07 12.85 -1.01
C CYS A 87 0.79 11.50 -0.89
N HIS A 88 1.53 11.28 0.20
CA HIS A 88 2.20 10.00 0.46
C HIS A 88 1.21 8.85 0.67
N ILE A 89 0.13 9.06 1.44
CA ILE A 89 -0.91 8.04 1.64
C ILE A 89 -1.57 7.67 0.31
N ALA A 90 -1.97 8.65 -0.50
CA ALA A 90 -2.54 8.38 -1.81
C ALA A 90 -1.57 7.63 -2.74
N ARG A 91 -0.26 7.94 -2.71
CA ARG A 91 0.77 7.15 -3.42
C ARG A 91 0.89 5.72 -2.88
N ALA A 92 0.81 5.51 -1.57
CA ALA A 92 0.84 4.19 -0.96
C ALA A 92 -0.32 3.32 -1.46
N THR A 93 -1.54 3.85 -1.49
CA THR A 93 -2.72 3.14 -2.02
C THR A 93 -2.59 2.81 -3.51
N GLY A 94 -2.06 3.74 -4.32
CA GLY A 94 -1.82 3.49 -5.74
C GLY A 94 -0.81 2.36 -5.97
N HIS A 95 0.28 2.33 -5.20
CA HIS A 95 1.23 1.22 -5.26
C HIS A 95 0.64 -0.10 -4.78
N ALA A 96 -0.24 -0.08 -3.77
CA ALA A 96 -0.91 -1.30 -3.31
C ALA A 96 -1.76 -1.94 -4.41
N ALA A 97 -2.50 -1.14 -5.18
CA ALA A 97 -3.23 -1.61 -6.36
C ALA A 97 -2.29 -2.05 -7.49
N ALA A 98 -1.22 -1.29 -7.74
CA ALA A 98 -0.24 -1.61 -8.77
C ALA A 98 0.53 -2.91 -8.50
N THR A 99 0.58 -3.39 -7.25
CA THR A 99 1.14 -4.72 -6.94
C THR A 99 0.50 -5.81 -7.77
N ALA A 100 -0.78 -5.72 -8.14
CA ALA A 100 -1.43 -6.67 -9.06
C ALA A 100 -0.68 -6.84 -10.39
N HIS A 101 -0.08 -5.77 -10.91
CA HIS A 101 0.68 -5.81 -12.16
C HIS A 101 2.04 -6.48 -11.98
N VAL A 102 2.81 -6.03 -10.98
CA VAL A 102 4.14 -6.58 -10.66
C VAL A 102 4.39 -6.49 -9.14
N PRO A 103 4.95 -7.55 -8.52
CA PRO A 103 5.09 -7.66 -7.07
C PRO A 103 5.99 -6.58 -6.44
N THR A 104 6.90 -5.99 -7.23
CA THR A 104 7.85 -4.96 -6.76
C THR A 104 7.16 -3.68 -6.28
N HIS A 105 5.90 -3.44 -6.65
CA HIS A 105 5.14 -2.31 -6.10
C HIS A 105 4.81 -2.44 -4.61
N ALA A 106 4.84 -3.65 -4.03
CA ALA A 106 4.48 -3.86 -2.64
C ALA A 106 5.40 -3.09 -1.67
N ILE A 107 6.72 -3.12 -1.91
CA ILE A 107 7.68 -2.38 -1.08
C ILE A 107 7.49 -0.86 -1.24
N HIS A 108 7.06 -0.39 -2.42
CA HIS A 108 6.79 1.02 -2.64
C HIS A 108 5.54 1.48 -1.87
N ALA A 109 4.50 0.65 -1.78
CA ALA A 109 3.34 0.94 -0.95
C ALA A 109 3.73 1.14 0.52
N ALA A 110 4.49 0.19 1.08
CA ALA A 110 4.99 0.27 2.45
C ALA A 110 5.88 1.51 2.69
N ASN A 111 6.83 1.78 1.77
CA ASN A 111 7.71 2.94 1.88
C ASN A 111 6.96 4.28 1.86
N TYR A 112 5.89 4.41 1.07
CA TYR A 112 5.10 5.64 1.06
C TYR A 112 4.21 5.76 2.31
N ALA A 113 3.66 4.66 2.81
CA ALA A 113 2.96 4.67 4.09
C ALA A 113 3.89 5.10 5.24
N GLU A 114 5.13 4.61 5.26
CA GLU A 114 6.15 5.04 6.24
C GLU A 114 6.55 6.52 6.06
N LYS A 115 6.67 7.00 4.82
CA LYS A 115 6.90 8.44 4.57
C LYS A 115 5.75 9.32 5.05
N ALA A 116 4.53 8.79 5.13
CA ALA A 116 3.40 9.50 5.74
C ALA A 116 3.45 9.42 7.27
N ILE A 117 3.74 8.24 7.81
CA ILE A 117 3.74 7.92 9.24
C ILE A 117 5.04 7.16 9.60
N PRO A 118 6.07 7.83 10.14
CA PRO A 118 7.43 7.26 10.29
C PRO A 118 7.55 6.00 11.14
N THR A 119 6.59 5.73 12.02
CA THR A 119 6.58 4.54 12.90
C THR A 119 6.03 3.29 12.23
N GLU A 120 5.53 3.39 10.99
CA GLU A 120 4.84 2.28 10.32
C GLU A 120 5.71 1.04 10.10
N SER A 121 7.01 1.20 9.91
CA SER A 121 7.89 0.08 9.59
C SER A 121 7.88 -1.04 10.64
N ILE A 122 7.54 -0.74 11.89
CA ILE A 122 7.36 -1.74 12.95
C ILE A 122 6.12 -2.59 12.67
N TRP A 123 4.97 -1.95 12.45
CA TRP A 123 3.71 -2.63 12.19
C TRP A 123 3.76 -3.39 10.86
N GLN A 124 4.30 -2.78 9.82
CA GLN A 124 4.46 -3.38 8.50
C GLN A 124 5.27 -4.67 8.54
N TYR A 125 6.33 -4.72 9.35
CA TYR A 125 7.14 -5.91 9.56
C TYR A 125 6.36 -7.04 10.23
N GLU A 126 5.66 -6.74 11.33
CA GLU A 126 4.86 -7.74 12.04
C GLU A 126 3.70 -8.25 11.19
N GLU A 127 3.07 -7.39 10.40
CA GLU A 127 2.01 -7.79 9.48
C GLU A 127 2.53 -8.70 8.36
N LEU A 128 3.71 -8.41 7.80
CA LEU A 128 4.31 -9.28 6.79
C LEU A 128 4.66 -10.65 7.38
N LYS A 129 5.22 -10.69 8.59
CA LYS A 129 5.48 -11.94 9.31
C LYS A 129 4.22 -12.75 9.51
N ARG A 130 3.16 -12.11 10.00
CA ARG A 130 1.85 -12.74 10.22
C ARG A 130 1.31 -13.38 8.94
N LEU A 131 1.44 -12.70 7.80
CA LEU A 131 0.98 -13.22 6.51
C LEU A 131 1.85 -14.35 5.94
N LEU A 132 3.10 -14.49 6.39
CA LEU A 132 4.01 -15.56 5.97
C LEU A 132 3.88 -16.83 6.82
N THR A 133 3.29 -16.74 8.01
CA THR A 133 3.13 -17.85 8.95
C THR A 133 1.73 -18.48 8.95
N ASN A 134 0.78 -17.91 8.20
CA ASN A 134 -0.59 -18.41 8.05
C ASN A 134 -0.76 -19.06 6.67
#